data_AF-W2TYP1-F1
#
_entry.id   AF-W2TYP1-F1
#
_cell.length_a   1.000
_cell.length_b   1.000
_cell.length_c   1.000
_cell.angle_alpha   90.00
_cell.angle_beta   90.00
_cell.angle_gamma   90.00
#
_symmetry.space_group_name_H-M   'P 1'
#
loop_
_entity.id
_entity.type
_entity.pdbx_description
1 polymer ?
#
loop_
_entity_poly.entity_id
_entity_poly.type
_entity_poly.pdbx_seq_one_letter_code
_entity_poly.pdbx_strand_id
1 'polypeptide(L)'
;TSRRYSFSCLSATYYPDERDCILNLDDRNRSPQLLEKQTDITVTYIGTTCGKDETIASLANSSLDANCRGTTSAPTTTMPPMKRKMGANSDDCFLEFSDFVLEGTALAIETSISVQQCKCRCIRGESTYGEGCQSFEYYFDSNTCLINKQNR
;
A
#
# COMPACT_ATOMS: atom_id res chain seq x y z
N THR A 1 4.82 16.12 -1.86
CA THR A 1 3.91 16.65 -0.85
C THR A 1 2.62 15.92 -1.10
N SER A 2 2.10 15.14 -0.14
CA SER A 2 0.90 14.32 -0.34
C SER A 2 -0.33 15.23 -0.52
N ARG A 3 -1.01 15.13 -1.67
CA ARG A 3 -2.10 16.04 -2.10
C ARG A 3 -3.48 15.73 -1.50
N ARG A 4 -3.62 14.88 -0.48
CA ARG A 4 -4.95 14.50 0.06
C ARG A 4 -5.53 15.45 1.12
N TYR A 5 -4.70 16.17 1.86
CA TYR A 5 -5.15 17.08 2.92
C TYR A 5 -4.47 18.43 2.75
N SER A 6 -5.21 19.54 2.95
CA SER A 6 -4.64 20.90 2.88
C SER A 6 -3.62 21.17 4.00
N PHE A 7 -3.45 20.22 4.90
CA PHE A 7 -2.42 20.21 5.92
C PHE A 7 -1.32 19.19 5.62
N SER A 8 -0.10 19.54 6.00
CA SER A 8 1.00 18.58 6.06
C SER A 8 0.97 17.89 7.43
N CYS A 9 0.70 16.59 7.44
CA CYS A 9 0.83 15.76 8.63
C CYS A 9 2.27 15.86 9.18
N LEU A 10 2.42 16.11 10.47
CA LEU A 10 3.73 16.19 11.15
C LEU A 10 3.98 15.01 12.08
N SER A 11 2.92 14.38 12.57
CA SER A 11 2.98 13.15 13.35
C SER A 11 1.64 12.40 13.24
N ALA A 12 1.58 11.16 13.71
CA ALA A 12 0.34 10.40 13.82
C ALA A 12 0.22 9.76 15.20
N THR A 13 -1.01 9.41 15.58
CA THR A 13 -1.32 8.68 16.81
C THR A 13 -2.11 7.44 16.44
N TYR A 14 -1.57 6.27 16.76
CA TYR A 14 -2.19 4.99 16.47
C TYR A 14 -2.76 4.34 17.73
N TYR A 15 -4.02 3.93 17.67
CA TYR A 15 -4.76 3.22 18.71
C TYR A 15 -4.90 1.76 18.28
N PRO A 16 -4.03 0.84 18.76
CA PRO A 16 -3.98 -0.53 18.27
C PRO A 16 -5.26 -1.32 18.53
N ASP A 17 -5.89 -1.09 19.69
CA ASP A 17 -7.10 -1.79 20.10
C ASP A 17 -8.29 -1.43 19.19
N GLU A 18 -8.36 -0.17 18.76
CA GLU A 18 -9.39 0.37 17.86
C GLU A 18 -9.01 0.22 16.38
N ARG A 19 -7.75 -0.14 16.09
CA ARG A 19 -7.13 -0.11 14.77
C ARG A 19 -7.29 1.24 14.07
N ASP A 20 -7.28 2.33 14.84
CA ASP A 20 -7.49 3.70 14.36
C ASP A 20 -6.20 4.52 14.33
N CYS A 21 -6.06 5.41 13.35
CA CYS A 21 -4.88 6.25 13.15
C CYS A 21 -5.28 7.72 12.93
N ILE A 22 -4.93 8.57 13.91
CA ILE A 22 -5.17 10.01 13.86
C ILE A 22 -3.93 10.72 13.28
N LEU A 23 -4.12 11.54 12.25
CA LEU A 23 -3.06 12.37 11.67
C LEU A 23 -3.01 13.75 12.37
N ASN A 24 -1.84 14.15 12.85
CA ASN A 24 -1.66 15.35 13.65
C ASN A 24 -1.04 16.51 12.84
N LEU A 25 -1.51 17.72 13.12
CA LEU A 25 -1.00 18.98 12.56
C LEU A 25 0.28 19.49 13.26
N ASP A 26 0.56 18.94 14.44
CA ASP A 26 1.72 19.27 15.26
C ASP A 26 2.58 18.03 15.52
N ASP A 27 3.79 18.28 15.99
CA ASP A 27 4.75 17.27 16.44
C ASP A 27 5.28 17.61 17.83
N ARG A 28 6.06 16.68 18.38
CA ARG A 28 6.77 16.82 19.66
C ARG A 28 7.67 18.06 19.75
N ASN A 29 8.06 18.66 18.62
CA ASN A 29 8.97 19.81 18.61
C ASN A 29 8.20 21.12 18.71
N ARG A 30 7.03 21.20 18.07
CA ARG A 30 6.15 22.38 18.07
C ARG A 30 5.33 22.50 19.36
N SER A 31 4.84 21.37 19.85
CA SER A 31 3.95 21.32 21.01
C SER A 31 4.38 20.23 22.01
N PRO A 32 5.63 20.28 22.54
CA PRO A 32 6.15 19.26 23.47
C PRO A 32 5.29 19.10 24.73
N GLN A 33 4.65 20.18 25.18
CA GLN A 33 3.79 20.21 26.35
C GLN A 33 2.48 19.43 26.18
N LEU A 34 2.08 19.11 24.95
CA LEU A 34 0.87 18.32 24.66
C LEU A 34 1.19 16.83 24.51
N LEU A 35 2.47 16.44 24.54
CA LEU A 35 2.90 15.05 24.44
C LEU A 35 2.96 14.41 25.82
N GLU A 36 1.80 13.98 26.32
CA GLU A 36 1.68 13.34 27.61
C GLU A 36 1.67 11.81 27.50
N LYS A 37 2.33 11.15 28.45
CA LYS A 37 2.30 9.70 28.54
C LYS A 37 0.97 9.26 29.10
N GLN A 38 0.24 8.47 28.31
CA GLN A 38 -0.99 7.82 28.77
C GLN A 38 -0.64 6.49 29.47
N THR A 39 -1.22 6.26 30.64
CA THR A 39 -1.06 5.00 31.39
C THR A 39 -2.25 4.06 31.26
N ASP A 40 -3.41 4.62 30.92
CA ASP A 40 -4.69 3.92 31.02
C ASP A 40 -5.20 3.41 29.66
N ILE A 41 -4.54 3.82 28.57
CA ILE A 41 -4.86 3.40 27.20
C ILE A 41 -3.60 3.03 26.41
N THR A 42 -3.71 2.00 25.56
CA THR A 42 -2.63 1.61 24.63
C THR A 42 -2.65 2.55 23.44
N VAL A 43 -1.67 3.45 23.37
CA VAL A 43 -1.56 4.43 22.28
C VAL A 43 -0.12 4.58 21.84
N THR A 44 0.10 4.73 20.53
CA THR A 44 1.43 4.92 19.94
C THR A 44 1.51 6.27 19.26
N TYR A 45 2.41 7.14 19.71
CA TYR A 45 2.76 8.37 19.00
C TYR A 45 3.84 8.09 17.95
N ILE A 46 3.63 8.56 16.73
CA ILE A 46 4.46 8.34 15.54
C ILE A 46 4.91 9.71 15.01
N GLY A 47 6.09 10.17 15.42
CA GLY A 47 6.66 11.43 14.91
C GLY A 47 7.66 11.20 13.79
N THR A 48 7.73 12.11 12.81
CA THR A 48 8.79 12.09 11.80
C THR A 48 10.12 12.57 12.40
N THR A 49 11.20 11.83 12.19
CA THR A 49 12.54 12.22 12.65
C THR A 49 13.38 12.92 11.57
N CYS A 50 12.92 12.93 10.32
CA CYS A 50 13.55 13.58 9.17
C CYS A 50 12.81 14.85 8.74
N GLY A 51 13.50 15.73 8.00
CA GLY A 51 12.92 16.99 7.49
C GLY A 51 12.01 16.78 6.27
N LYS A 52 11.05 17.69 6.07
CA LYS A 52 10.05 17.59 4.98
C LYS A 52 10.66 17.48 3.57
N ASP A 53 11.85 18.02 3.35
CA ASP A 53 12.53 17.98 2.04
C ASP A 53 13.00 16.57 1.65
N GLU A 54 13.08 15.63 2.59
CA GLU A 54 13.42 14.22 2.32
C GLU A 54 12.18 13.34 2.03
N THR A 55 10.95 13.87 2.16
CA THR A 55 9.72 13.03 2.24
C THR A 55 8.85 12.97 0.98
N ILE A 56 9.17 13.70 -0.09
CA ILE A 56 8.30 13.82 -1.28
C ILE A 56 8.73 12.91 -2.43
N ALA A 57 9.98 12.49 -2.46
CA ALA A 57 10.47 11.51 -3.42
C ALA A 57 9.90 10.10 -3.17
N SER A 58 9.32 9.82 -1.99
CA SER A 58 9.02 8.45 -1.60
C SER A 58 7.56 7.98 -1.76
N LEU A 59 6.56 8.83 -2.11
CA LEU A 59 5.15 8.45 -1.83
C LEU A 59 3.98 8.93 -2.76
N ALA A 60 4.11 9.62 -3.91
CA ALA A 60 2.89 10.14 -4.57
C ALA A 60 2.92 10.43 -6.07
N ASN A 61 2.41 9.53 -6.93
CA ASN A 61 2.03 9.97 -8.28
C ASN A 61 0.96 9.15 -9.04
N SER A 62 -0.23 8.83 -8.48
CA SER A 62 -1.17 7.94 -9.21
C SER A 62 -2.63 8.32 -9.30
N SER A 63 -2.91 9.01 -10.40
CA SER A 63 -4.23 9.10 -10.99
C SER A 63 -4.65 7.78 -11.65
N LEU A 64 -5.96 7.49 -11.58
CA LEU A 64 -6.68 6.46 -12.33
C LEU A 64 -6.65 6.77 -13.83
N ASP A 65 -6.56 5.74 -14.67
CA ASP A 65 -6.82 5.85 -16.11
C ASP A 65 -7.34 4.53 -16.68
N ALA A 66 -8.31 4.66 -17.59
CA ALA A 66 -9.23 3.65 -18.12
C ALA A 66 -8.61 2.57 -19.05
N ASN A 67 -7.28 2.34 -19.00
CA ASN A 67 -6.58 1.46 -19.95
C ASN A 67 -6.42 0.00 -19.51
N CYS A 68 -6.98 -0.42 -18.37
CA CYS A 68 -6.90 -1.81 -17.90
C CYS A 68 -8.08 -2.67 -18.34
N ARG A 69 -8.54 -2.51 -19.59
CA ARG A 69 -9.39 -3.53 -20.23
C ARG A 69 -8.48 -4.58 -20.84
N GLY A 70 -8.20 -5.64 -20.08
CA GLY A 70 -7.75 -6.89 -20.66
C GLY A 70 -8.88 -7.44 -21.53
N THR A 71 -8.69 -7.43 -22.85
CA THR A 71 -9.51 -8.21 -23.76
C THR A 71 -9.31 -9.67 -23.37
N THR A 72 -10.36 -10.32 -22.87
CA THR A 72 -10.38 -11.78 -22.77
C THR A 72 -10.14 -12.33 -24.17
N SER A 73 -8.96 -12.86 -24.41
CA SER A 73 -8.67 -13.64 -25.59
C SER A 73 -7.81 -14.79 -25.12
N ALA A 74 -8.44 -15.95 -25.00
CA ALA A 74 -7.73 -17.21 -24.88
C ALA A 74 -6.85 -17.38 -26.13
N PRO A 75 -5.61 -17.84 -25.94
CA PRO A 75 -5.17 -18.97 -26.75
C PRO A 75 -4.64 -20.09 -25.86
N THR A 76 -5.22 -21.26 -26.09
CA THR A 76 -4.72 -22.57 -25.67
C THR A 76 -3.27 -22.76 -26.13
N THR A 77 -2.33 -22.93 -25.21
CA THR A 77 -1.10 -23.69 -25.49
C THR A 77 -0.74 -24.58 -24.31
N THR A 78 -0.81 -25.87 -24.57
CA THR A 78 -0.62 -26.98 -23.64
C THR A 78 0.84 -27.08 -23.19
N MET A 79 1.11 -26.95 -21.89
CA MET A 79 2.32 -27.45 -21.23
C MET A 79 1.97 -28.17 -19.91
N PRO A 80 2.76 -29.18 -19.51
CA PRO A 80 2.34 -30.22 -18.57
C PRO A 80 2.29 -29.76 -17.10
N PRO A 81 1.48 -30.41 -16.24
CA PRO A 81 1.10 -29.88 -14.94
C PRO A 81 2.12 -30.22 -13.85
N MET A 82 2.90 -29.24 -13.40
CA MET A 82 3.37 -29.24 -12.01
C MET A 82 2.22 -28.74 -11.15
N LYS A 83 1.64 -29.63 -10.33
CA LYS A 83 0.58 -29.30 -9.35
C LYS A 83 1.13 -28.40 -8.23
N ARG A 84 1.39 -27.14 -8.53
CA ARG A 84 1.32 -26.06 -7.53
C ARG A 84 -0.14 -25.64 -7.48
N LYS A 85 -0.72 -25.50 -6.29
CA LYS A 85 -2.06 -24.94 -6.14
C LYS A 85 -2.00 -23.48 -6.60
N MET A 86 -2.19 -23.27 -7.89
CA MET A 86 -2.28 -21.96 -8.50
C MET A 86 -3.46 -21.24 -7.82
N GLY A 87 -3.21 -20.09 -7.17
CA GLY A 87 -4.30 -19.33 -6.56
C GLY A 87 -5.31 -18.90 -7.63
N ALA A 88 -6.58 -18.77 -7.23
CA ALA A 88 -7.70 -18.50 -8.14
C ALA A 88 -7.58 -17.17 -8.91
N ASN A 89 -6.69 -16.29 -8.49
CA ASN A 89 -6.37 -15.01 -9.10
C ASN A 89 -5.03 -15.01 -9.82
N SER A 90 -4.44 -16.16 -10.12
CA SER A 90 -3.25 -16.21 -10.99
C SER A 90 -3.63 -15.97 -12.45
N ASP A 91 -2.77 -15.29 -13.20
CA ASP A 91 -2.89 -15.06 -14.64
C ASP A 91 -1.49 -15.04 -15.31
N ASP A 92 -1.43 -14.62 -16.57
CA ASP A 92 -0.18 -14.58 -17.35
C ASP A 92 0.89 -13.65 -16.76
N CYS A 93 0.51 -12.67 -15.95
CA CYS A 93 1.41 -11.68 -15.36
C CYS A 93 1.64 -11.87 -13.85
N PHE A 94 0.70 -12.51 -13.15
CA PHE A 94 0.74 -12.65 -11.70
C PHE A 94 0.52 -14.10 -11.26
N LEU A 95 1.43 -14.61 -10.44
CA LEU A 95 1.28 -15.89 -9.75
C LEU A 95 0.85 -15.64 -8.30
N GLU A 96 -0.30 -16.17 -7.89
CA GLU A 96 -0.82 -16.01 -6.53
C GLU A 96 -0.31 -17.12 -5.61
N PHE A 97 0.24 -16.71 -4.47
CA PHE A 97 0.54 -17.57 -3.32
C PHE A 97 -0.40 -17.20 -2.16
N SER A 98 -1.38 -18.05 -1.88
CA SER A 98 -2.29 -17.84 -0.75
C SER A 98 -1.55 -17.99 0.59
N ASP A 99 -1.90 -17.15 1.56
CA ASP A 99 -1.37 -17.16 2.93
C ASP A 99 0.10 -16.71 3.08
N PHE A 100 0.64 -15.95 2.11
CA PHE A 100 1.97 -15.34 2.17
C PHE A 100 1.87 -13.80 2.25
N VAL A 101 2.78 -13.18 3.02
CA VAL A 101 2.85 -11.73 3.26
C VAL A 101 4.30 -11.25 3.10
N LEU A 102 4.50 -10.07 2.52
CA LEU A 102 5.81 -9.45 2.25
C LEU A 102 5.93 -8.06 2.91
N GLU A 103 6.22 -8.09 4.21
CA GLU A 103 6.26 -6.89 5.04
C GLU A 103 7.35 -5.88 4.65
N GLY A 104 7.06 -4.59 4.85
CA GLY A 104 8.04 -3.50 4.70
C GLY A 104 8.42 -3.15 3.26
N THR A 105 7.74 -3.72 2.27
CA THR A 105 8.02 -3.48 0.84
C THR A 105 6.97 -2.61 0.13
N ALA A 106 5.93 -2.21 0.87
CA ALA A 106 4.83 -1.40 0.36
C ALA A 106 5.29 0.00 -0.08
N LEU A 107 5.12 0.27 -1.37
CA LEU A 107 5.20 1.60 -1.98
C LEU A 107 3.93 2.40 -1.74
N ALA A 108 2.78 1.73 -1.80
CA ALA A 108 1.48 2.35 -1.72
C ALA A 108 0.45 1.39 -1.17
N ILE A 109 -0.60 1.97 -0.58
CA ILE A 109 -1.76 1.25 -0.05
C ILE A 109 -2.99 1.78 -0.78
N GLU A 110 -3.65 0.90 -1.52
CA GLU A 110 -4.92 1.17 -2.20
C GLU A 110 -6.02 0.39 -1.50
N THR A 111 -7.07 1.06 -1.04
CA THR A 111 -8.18 0.43 -0.33
C THR A 111 -9.45 0.46 -1.17
N SER A 112 -10.39 -0.46 -0.89
CA SER A 112 -11.66 -0.58 -1.61
C SER A 112 -11.51 -0.81 -3.13
N ILE A 113 -10.42 -1.46 -3.53
CA ILE A 113 -10.19 -1.85 -4.93
C ILE A 113 -10.25 -3.37 -5.05
N SER A 114 -10.68 -3.88 -6.20
CA SER A 114 -10.64 -5.30 -6.51
C SER A 114 -9.21 -5.79 -6.80
N VAL A 115 -8.99 -7.10 -6.73
CA VAL A 115 -7.71 -7.73 -7.15
C VAL A 115 -7.31 -7.32 -8.56
N GLN A 116 -8.27 -7.23 -9.48
CA GLN A 116 -8.00 -6.85 -10.87
C GLN A 116 -7.56 -5.38 -11.00
N GLN A 117 -8.15 -4.50 -10.19
CA GLN A 117 -7.68 -3.12 -10.10
C GLN A 117 -6.29 -3.04 -9.46
N CYS A 118 -6.01 -3.86 -8.44
CA CYS A 118 -4.70 -3.92 -7.80
C CYS A 118 -3.59 -4.35 -8.77
N LYS A 119 -3.84 -5.39 -9.57
CA LYS A 119 -2.97 -5.81 -10.69
C LYS A 119 -2.69 -4.67 -11.66
N CYS A 120 -3.74 -3.96 -12.09
CA CYS A 120 -3.63 -2.81 -12.98
C CYS A 120 -2.76 -1.69 -12.39
N ARG A 121 -2.95 -1.37 -11.11
CA ARG A 121 -2.15 -0.36 -10.40
C ARG A 121 -0.69 -0.78 -10.29
N CYS A 122 -0.44 -2.05 -10.01
CA CYS A 122 0.91 -2.59 -9.96
C CYS A 122 1.61 -2.47 -11.33
N ILE A 123 0.98 -2.91 -12.43
CA ILE A 123 1.55 -2.78 -13.79
C ILE A 123 1.95 -1.33 -14.10
N ARG A 124 1.17 -0.36 -13.63
CA ARG A 124 1.44 1.06 -13.86
C ARG A 124 2.33 1.70 -12.81
N GLY A 125 2.89 0.91 -11.90
CA GLY A 125 3.53 1.35 -10.67
C GLY A 125 4.51 2.49 -10.85
N GLU A 126 5.37 2.46 -11.87
CA GLU A 126 6.35 3.54 -12.09
C GLU A 126 5.71 4.90 -12.38
N SER A 127 4.74 4.93 -13.31
CA SER A 127 3.97 6.15 -13.62
C SER A 127 3.10 6.64 -12.46
N THR A 128 2.81 5.73 -11.53
CA THR A 128 1.73 5.78 -10.56
C THR A 128 2.27 6.02 -9.13
N TYR A 129 3.46 5.57 -8.80
CA TYR A 129 4.04 5.69 -7.47
C TYR A 129 5.44 6.27 -7.52
N GLY A 130 5.94 6.59 -8.73
CA GLY A 130 7.31 7.04 -8.96
C GLY A 130 8.32 5.89 -8.98
N GLU A 131 7.88 4.66 -8.75
CA GLU A 131 8.71 3.46 -8.60
C GLU A 131 8.00 2.25 -9.20
N GLY A 132 8.74 1.37 -9.89
CA GLY A 132 8.19 0.17 -10.50
C GLY A 132 7.63 -0.81 -9.46
N CYS A 133 6.40 -1.28 -9.66
CA CYS A 133 5.86 -2.39 -8.87
C CYS A 133 6.50 -3.71 -9.32
N GLN A 134 6.84 -4.58 -8.37
CA GLN A 134 7.34 -5.93 -8.65
C GLN A 134 6.40 -7.03 -8.16
N SER A 135 5.61 -6.76 -7.12
CA SER A 135 4.55 -7.64 -6.61
C SER A 135 3.48 -6.83 -5.89
N PHE A 136 2.39 -7.46 -5.47
CA PHE A 136 1.42 -6.83 -4.58
C PHE A 136 0.84 -7.87 -3.62
N GLU A 137 0.36 -7.40 -2.47
CA GLU A 137 -0.41 -8.20 -1.54
C GLU A 137 -1.85 -7.71 -1.51
N TYR A 138 -2.79 -8.64 -1.44
CA TYR A 138 -4.20 -8.30 -1.45
C TYR A 138 -4.93 -8.96 -0.28
N TYR A 139 -5.44 -8.14 0.62
CA TYR A 139 -6.27 -8.57 1.75
C TYR A 139 -7.73 -8.58 1.32
N PHE A 140 -8.28 -9.77 1.08
CA PHE A 140 -9.64 -9.94 0.60
C PHE A 140 -10.70 -9.43 1.58
N ASP A 141 -10.48 -9.61 2.88
CA ASP A 141 -11.44 -9.19 3.92
C ASP A 141 -11.66 -7.66 3.93
N SER A 142 -10.63 -6.89 3.56
CA SER A 142 -10.65 -5.43 3.60
C SER A 142 -10.58 -4.77 2.22
N ASN A 143 -10.50 -5.56 1.15
CA ASN A 143 -10.20 -5.08 -0.21
C ASN A 143 -9.01 -4.10 -0.23
N THR A 144 -7.97 -4.44 0.52
CA THR A 144 -6.74 -3.63 0.63
C THR A 144 -5.64 -4.25 -0.20
N CYS A 145 -5.05 -3.43 -1.05
CA CYS A 145 -3.95 -3.75 -1.95
C CYS A 145 -2.69 -3.01 -1.50
N LEU A 146 -1.66 -3.76 -1.15
CA LEU A 146 -0.31 -3.23 -0.91
C LEU A 146 0.50 -3.40 -2.18
N ILE A 147 0.89 -2.29 -2.80
CA ILE A 147 1.74 -2.29 -3.99
C ILE A 147 3.20 -2.37 -3.54
N ASN A 148 3.93 -3.40 -3.95
CA ASN A 148 5.28 -3.68 -3.45
C ASN A 148 6.36 -3.42 -4.50
N LYS A 149 7.48 -2.85 -4.06
CA LYS A 149 8.68 -2.66 -4.90
C LYS A 149 9.60 -3.88 -5.00
N GLN A 150 9.25 -5.00 -4.36
CA GLN A 150 10.06 -6.23 -4.36
C GLN A 150 9.18 -7.43 -4.71
N ASN A 151 9.80 -8.49 -5.24
CA ASN A 151 9.19 -9.79 -5.49
C ASN A 151 10.19 -10.87 -5.01
N ARG A 152 9.79 -11.73 -4.07
CA ARG A 152 10.67 -12.71 -3.40
C ARG A 152 10.15 -14.13 -3.54
#